data_AF-A0A699H5B3-F1
#
_entry.id   AF-A0A699H5B3-F1
#
_cell.length_a   1.000
_cell.length_b   1.000
_cell.length_c   1.000
_cell.angle_alpha   90.00
_cell.angle_beta   90.00
_cell.angle_gamma   90.00
#
_symmetry.space_group_name_H-M   'P 1'
#
loop_
_entity.id
_entity.type
_entity.pdbx_description
1 polymer ?
#
loop_
_entity_poly.entity_id
_entity_poly.type
_entity_poly.pdbx_seq_one_letter_code
_entity_poly.pdbx_strand_id
1 'polypeptide(L)' 'MESKFVALAAAGNVATLAKAYSQMYNGKSRHLGVRHSMIRELIMNEAVSIEFMRLQQNLADHLTKGLARDLVIKSAEGM' A
#
# COMPACT_ATOMS: atom_id res chain seq x y z
N MET A 1 8.80 22.71 5.55
CA MET A 1 9.21 21.31 5.74
C MET A 1 7.96 20.49 5.40
N GLU A 2 7.73 20.24 4.12
CA GLU A 2 6.56 19.46 3.71
C GLU A 2 6.90 17.98 3.92
N SER A 3 6.50 17.45 5.07
CA SER A 3 6.59 16.03 5.37
C SER A 3 5.52 15.31 4.56
N LYS A 4 5.86 14.90 3.33
CA LYS A 4 5.02 14.00 2.53
C LYS A 4 5.02 12.63 3.23
N PHE A 5 3.83 12.14 3.61
CA PHE A 5 3.70 10.82 4.21
C PHE A 5 3.78 9.77 3.09
N VAL A 6 4.82 8.95 3.07
CA VAL A 6 4.90 7.83 2.13
C VAL A 6 3.97 6.73 2.65
N ALA A 7 2.87 6.46 1.96
CA ALA A 7 2.06 5.30 2.29
C ALA A 7 2.70 4.09 1.62
N LEU A 8 3.23 3.18 2.44
CA LEU A 8 3.63 1.85 1.99
C LEU A 8 2.37 1.06 1.64
N ALA A 9 1.81 1.30 0.45
CA ALA A 9 0.77 0.46 -0.08
C ALA A 9 1.41 -0.88 -0.44
N ALA A 10 0.92 -1.98 0.15
CA ALA A 10 1.29 -3.35 -0.20
C ALA A 10 0.77 -3.75 -1.60
N ALA A 11 0.92 -2.88 -2.58
CA ALA A 11 0.63 -3.13 -3.98
C ALA A 11 1.69 -4.09 -4.52
N GLY A 12 1.57 -5.37 -4.18
CA GLY A 12 2.38 -6.45 -4.74
C GLY A 12 2.20 -6.62 -6.26
N ASN A 13 1.41 -5.76 -6.90
CA ASN A 13 1.16 -5.76 -8.34
C ASN A 13 1.04 -4.31 -8.87
N VAL A 14 1.75 -4.03 -9.95
CA VAL A 14 1.71 -2.78 -10.74
C VAL A 14 0.28 -2.41 -11.16
N ALA A 15 -0.61 -3.39 -11.37
CA ALA A 15 -2.01 -3.14 -11.70
C ALA A 15 -2.77 -2.38 -10.60
N THR A 16 -2.41 -2.56 -9.32
CA THR A 16 -3.02 -1.83 -8.21
C THR A 16 -2.54 -0.38 -8.17
N LEU A 17 -1.26 -0.15 -8.49
CA LEU A 17 -0.68 1.18 -8.63
C LEU A 17 -1.36 1.94 -9.77
N ALA A 18 -1.46 1.31 -10.94
CA ALA A 18 -2.16 1.88 -12.09
C ALA A 18 -3.62 2.25 -11.74
N LYS A 19 -4.33 1.44 -10.95
CA LYS A 19 -5.69 1.75 -10.49
C LYS A 19 -5.75 2.93 -9.52
N ALA A 20 -4.78 3.07 -8.63
CA ALA A 20 -4.72 4.19 -7.68
C ALA A 20 -4.49 5.54 -8.39
N TYR A 21 -3.67 5.54 -9.45
CA TYR A 21 -3.41 6.72 -10.27
C TYR A 21 -4.45 6.93 -11.39
N SER A 22 -5.15 5.88 -11.82
CA SER A 22 -6.12 5.99 -12.91
C SER A 22 -7.36 6.76 -12.45
N GLN A 23 -7.82 7.69 -13.30
CA GLN A 23 -9.11 8.35 -13.10
C GLN A 23 -10.31 7.45 -13.51
N MET A 24 -10.04 6.31 -14.14
CA MET A 24 -11.03 5.43 -14.78
C MET A 24 -11.69 4.44 -13.81
N TYR A 25 -11.84 4.79 -12.53
CA TYR A 25 -12.60 3.97 -11.59
C TYR A 25 -14.11 4.19 -11.79
N ASN A 26 -14.81 3.15 -12.23
CA ASN A 26 -16.24 3.22 -12.56
C ASN A 26 -17.19 2.89 -11.40
N GLY A 27 -16.68 2.77 -10.16
CA GLY A 27 -17.51 2.50 -8.98
C GLY A 27 -18.03 1.05 -8.86
N LYS A 28 -17.78 0.16 -9.83
CA LYS A 28 -18.43 -1.17 -9.89
C LYS A 28 -17.93 -2.17 -8.85
N SER A 29 -16.83 -1.91 -8.15
CA SER A 29 -16.34 -2.81 -7.10
C SER A 29 -16.81 -2.37 -5.71
N ARG A 30 -17.70 -3.18 -5.12
CA ARG A 30 -18.31 -2.94 -3.81
C ARG A 30 -17.30 -2.62 -2.69
N HIS A 31 -16.16 -3.29 -2.66
CA HIS A 31 -15.16 -3.12 -1.60
C HIS A 31 -14.22 -1.93 -1.82
N LEU A 32 -14.05 -1.48 -3.07
CA LEU A 32 -13.11 -0.40 -3.40
C LEU A 32 -13.76 0.99 -3.34
N GLY A 33 -15.09 1.08 -3.48
CA GLY A 33 -15.81 2.35 -3.61
C GLY A 33 -15.55 3.35 -2.47
N VAL A 34 -15.63 2.90 -1.22
CA VAL A 34 -15.48 3.78 -0.04
C VAL A 34 -14.03 4.25 0.12
N ARG A 35 -13.06 3.40 -0.17
CA ARG A 35 -11.64 3.69 0.07
C ARG A 35 -11.00 4.43 -1.11
N HIS A 36 -11.52 4.25 -2.32
CA HIS A 36 -10.92 4.78 -3.53
C HIS A 36 -10.99 6.30 -3.61
N SER A 37 -12.11 6.94 -3.25
CA SER A 37 -12.23 8.41 -3.26
C SER A 37 -11.23 9.05 -2.30
N MET A 38 -11.17 8.56 -1.07
CA MET A 38 -10.24 9.02 -0.04
C MET A 38 -8.77 8.82 -0.45
N ILE A 39 -8.40 7.63 -0.92
CA ILE A 39 -7.02 7.35 -1.36
C ILE A 39 -6.64 8.26 -2.53
N ARG A 40 -7.53 8.43 -3.50
CA ARG A 40 -7.29 9.32 -4.65
C ARG A 40 -7.12 10.77 -4.21
N GLU A 41 -7.95 11.24 -3.29
CA GLU A 41 -7.84 12.60 -2.75
C GLU A 41 -6.51 12.81 -2.01
N LEU A 42 -6.05 11.82 -1.25
CA LEU A 42 -4.74 11.87 -0.58
C LEU A 42 -3.57 11.90 -1.56
N ILE A 43 -3.65 11.17 -2.68
CA ILE A 43 -2.62 11.20 -3.73
C ILE A 43 -2.66 12.53 -4.49
N MET A 44 -3.83 13.02 -4.86
CA MET A 44 -4.02 14.25 -5.63
C MET A 44 -3.57 15.50 -4.86
N ASN A 45 -3.77 15.51 -3.54
CA ASN A 45 -3.29 16.58 -2.66
C ASN A 45 -1.81 16.42 -2.29
N GLU A 46 -1.09 15.48 -2.91
CA GLU A 46 0.31 15.12 -2.62
C GLU A 46 0.59 14.80 -1.14
N ALA A 47 -0.45 14.57 -0.34
CA ALA A 47 -0.36 14.21 1.06
C ALA A 47 0.23 12.79 1.22
N VAL A 48 0.01 11.94 0.21
CA VAL A 48 0.51 10.57 0.15
C VAL A 48 1.21 10.27 -1.17
N SER A 49 2.44 9.76 -1.09
CA SER A 49 3.15 9.16 -2.24
C SER A 49 3.02 7.64 -2.21
N ILE A 50 2.86 7.01 -3.37
CA ILE A 50 2.84 5.55 -3.51
C ILE A 50 4.09 5.10 -4.25
N GLU A 51 4.89 4.27 -3.59
CA GLU A 51 6.08 3.66 -4.18
C GLU A 51 5.90 2.14 -4.29
N PHE A 52 6.36 1.58 -5.41
CA PHE A 52 6.41 0.15 -5.59
C PHE A 52 7.71 -0.40 -4.97
N MET A 53 7.58 -1.11 -3.85
CA MET A 53 8.69 -1.87 -3.27
C MET A 53 8.59 -3.35 -3.67
N ARG A 54 9.75 -3.96 -3.93
CA ARG A 54 9.83 -5.41 -4.16
C ARG A 54 9.31 -6.15 -2.93
N LEU A 55 8.65 -7.29 -3.15
CA LEU A 55 8.04 -8.10 -2.09
C LEU A 55 8.99 -8.37 -0.91
N GLN A 56 10.24 -8.72 -1.18
CA GLN A 56 11.26 -8.98 -0.16
C GLN A 56 11.61 -7.76 0.70
N GLN A 57 11.34 -6.55 0.21
CA GLN A 57 11.56 -5.29 0.93
C GLN A 57 10.27 -4.71 1.50
N ASN A 58 9.12 -5.35 1.24
CA ASN A 58 7.82 -4.88 1.71
C ASN A 58 7.50 -5.46 3.09
N LEU A 59 7.99 -4.78 4.14
CA LEU A 59 7.71 -5.17 5.52
C LEU A 59 6.20 -5.21 5.85
N ALA A 60 5.38 -4.40 5.19
CA ALA A 60 3.92 -4.45 5.39
C ALA A 60 3.28 -5.72 4.82
N ASP A 61 3.88 -6.36 3.81
CA ASP A 61 3.40 -7.64 3.27
C ASP A 61 3.57 -8.77 4.31
N HIS A 62 4.68 -8.74 5.05
CA HIS A 62 4.92 -9.61 6.20
C HIS A 62 3.84 -9.44 7.29
N LEU A 63 3.35 -8.21 7.50
CA LEU A 63 2.32 -7.92 8.52
C LEU A 63 0.90 -8.27 8.07
N THR A 64 0.65 -8.40 6.77
CA THR A 64 -0.68 -8.69 6.22
C THR A 64 -0.87 -10.16 5.83
N LYS A 65 0.22 -10.93 5.79
CA LYS A 65 0.21 -12.38 5.57
C LYS A 65 0.46 -13.15 6.87
N GLY A 66 0.00 -14.39 6.90
CA GLY A 66 0.42 -15.33 7.95
C GLY A 66 1.92 -15.56 7.82
N LEU A 67 2.69 -15.07 8.78
CA LEU A 67 4.14 -15.22 8.77
C LEU A 67 4.55 -16.67 9.00
N ALA A 68 5.52 -17.14 8.22
CA ALA A 68 6.23 -18.36 8.53
C ALA A 68 6.99 -18.16 9.88
N ARG A 69 6.98 -19.19 10.73
CA ARG A 69 7.43 -19.09 12.13
C ARG A 69 8.87 -18.59 12.26
N ASP A 70 9.73 -18.96 11.31
CA ASP A 70 11.13 -18.55 11.22
C ASP A 70 11.29 -17.03 11.00
N LEU A 71 10.41 -16.42 10.21
CA LEU A 71 10.43 -14.98 9.95
C LEU A 71 9.91 -14.16 11.14
N VAL A 72 8.94 -14.70 11.89
CA VAL A 72 8.46 -14.11 13.16
C VAL A 72 9.59 -14.07 14.19
N ILE A 73 10.31 -15.19 14.34
CA ILE A 73 11.42 -15.30 15.30
C ILE A 73 12.53 -14.31 14.96
N LYS A 74 12.97 -14.26 13.70
CA LYS A 74 13.98 -13.28 13.25
C LYS A 74 13.54 -11.83 13.41
N SER A 75 12.26 -11.53 13.21
CA SER A 75 11.74 -10.18 13.42
C SER A 75 11.67 -9.79 14.90
N ALA A 76 11.55 -10.76 15.81
CA ALA A 76 11.48 -10.54 17.26
C ALA A 76 12.87 -10.39 17.91
N GLU A 77 13.91 -10.98 17.32
CA GLU A 77 15.30 -10.89 17.83
C GLU A 77 15.94 -9.51 17.64
N GLY A 78 15.36 -8.65 16.81
CA GLY A 78 15.85 -7.29 16.52
C GLY A 78 15.01 -6.15 17.09
N MET A 79 13.96 -6.44 17.88
CA MET A 79 13.20 -5.47 18.68
C MET A 79 13.72 -5.44 20.11
#